data_AF-R6H2Q4-F1
#
_entry.id   AF-R6H2Q4-F1
#
_cell.length_a   1.000
_cell.length_b   1.000
_cell.length_c   1.000
_cell.angle_alpha   90.00
_cell.angle_beta   90.00
_cell.angle_gamma   90.00
#
_symmetry.space_group_name_H-M   'P 1'
#
loop_
_entity.id
_entity.type
_entity.pdbx_description
1 polymer ?
#
loop_
_entity_poly.entity_id
_entity_poly.type
_entity_poly.pdbx_seq_one_letter_code
_entity_poly.pdbx_strand_id
1 'polypeptide(L)'
;MKKLCTLFLMLALLVSVSAPLSAAAPEEAVVISDLETAAAYAYLDLETASPELADTILAARNTIIYHSTWVADGYKAQIVDVATGEVLEEVPTFSELFPGWDIPVETPAEEAADLTPQATEEFPCTVYLSRPRDGVLTKPFLTLPTLGKSLYTYATYLQNSATYNLGYANGSTGKSLGYASQIPLGAGYRLESPGYIQCSVRASTYSTPGNARLVIVR
;
A
#
# COMPACT_ATOMS: atom_id res chain seq x y z
N MET A 1 -26.15 85.45 13.76
CA MET A 1 -25.38 86.00 12.63
C MET A 1 -25.11 84.88 11.64
N LYS A 2 -25.54 85.08 10.38
CA LYS A 2 -25.01 84.55 9.09
C LYS A 2 -24.86 83.01 8.94
N LYS A 3 -25.73 82.34 8.13
CA LYS A 3 -25.52 81.88 6.72
C LYS A 3 -24.64 80.59 6.67
N LEU A 4 -24.81 79.54 5.86
CA LEU A 4 -25.59 79.19 4.66
C LEU A 4 -25.27 77.69 4.33
N CYS A 5 -26.08 77.03 3.50
CA CYS A 5 -25.70 75.97 2.51
C CYS A 5 -25.32 74.56 3.05
N THR A 6 -25.68 73.39 2.48
CA THR A 6 -26.16 72.94 1.15
C THR A 6 -26.65 71.47 1.33
N LEU A 7 -27.87 71.04 0.98
CA LEU A 7 -28.34 70.35 -0.25
C LEU A 7 -27.49 69.17 -0.80
N PHE A 8 -28.21 68.12 -1.26
CA PHE A 8 -27.84 67.00 -2.16
C PHE A 8 -27.28 65.70 -1.54
N LEU A 9 -27.59 64.47 -1.96
CA LEU A 9 -28.42 63.88 -3.01
C LEU A 9 -28.56 62.37 -2.67
N MET A 10 -29.68 61.76 -3.06
CA MET A 10 -29.95 60.31 -3.02
C MET A 10 -28.83 59.47 -3.66
N LEU A 11 -28.42 58.38 -3.01
CA LEU A 11 -27.74 57.26 -3.67
C LEU A 11 -28.36 55.94 -3.19
N ALA A 12 -29.09 55.30 -4.10
CA ALA A 12 -29.71 54.00 -3.91
C ALA A 12 -28.64 52.91 -3.77
N LEU A 13 -28.64 52.20 -2.64
CA LEU A 13 -27.82 51.02 -2.45
C LEU A 13 -28.57 49.80 -2.99
N LEU A 14 -28.20 49.37 -4.19
CA LEU A 14 -28.55 48.06 -4.76
C LEU A 14 -27.96 46.97 -3.85
N VAL A 15 -28.81 46.25 -3.12
CA VAL A 15 -28.44 45.00 -2.44
C VAL A 15 -28.45 43.89 -3.49
N SER A 16 -27.30 43.67 -4.11
CA SER A 16 -27.03 42.44 -4.85
C SER A 16 -26.88 41.30 -3.86
N VAL A 17 -27.88 40.42 -3.80
CA VAL A 17 -27.80 39.14 -3.08
C VAL A 17 -26.92 38.20 -3.91
N SER A 18 -25.61 38.23 -3.66
CA SER A 18 -24.71 37.16 -4.07
C SER A 18 -24.87 36.01 -3.10
N ALA A 19 -25.62 34.98 -3.49
CA ALA A 19 -25.53 33.69 -2.82
C ALA A 19 -24.10 33.14 -3.05
N PRO A 20 -23.36 32.75 -1.99
CA PRO A 20 -22.12 32.01 -2.20
C PRO A 20 -22.49 30.65 -2.79
N LEU A 21 -22.09 30.42 -4.04
CA LEU A 21 -21.93 29.10 -4.60
C LEU A 21 -20.93 28.38 -3.70
N SER A 22 -21.43 27.56 -2.77
CA SER A 22 -20.59 26.71 -1.93
C SER A 22 -19.91 25.71 -2.86
N ALA A 23 -18.65 25.97 -3.20
CA ALA A 23 -17.77 24.93 -3.68
C ALA A 23 -17.73 23.88 -2.55
N ALA A 24 -18.36 22.72 -2.78
CA ALA A 24 -18.18 21.58 -1.91
C ALA A 24 -16.68 21.35 -1.80
N ALA A 25 -16.12 21.55 -0.60
CA ALA A 25 -14.80 21.06 -0.30
C ALA A 25 -14.80 19.55 -0.61
N PRO A 26 -13.71 19.00 -1.18
CA PRO A 26 -13.61 17.55 -1.26
C PRO A 26 -13.80 17.01 0.16
N GLU A 27 -14.83 16.18 0.36
CA GLU A 27 -14.97 15.44 1.61
C GLU A 27 -13.64 14.71 1.85
N GLU A 28 -13.01 14.98 2.98
CA GLU A 28 -11.81 14.26 3.37
C GLU A 28 -12.17 12.79 3.49
N ALA A 29 -11.54 11.94 2.68
CA ALA A 29 -11.69 10.50 2.77
C ALA A 29 -11.44 10.04 4.22
N VAL A 30 -12.32 9.19 4.74
CA VAL A 30 -12.20 8.63 6.09
C VAL A 30 -10.86 7.90 6.21
N VAL A 31 -9.96 8.43 7.04
CA VAL A 31 -8.64 7.81 7.29
C VAL A 31 -8.82 6.68 8.30
N ILE A 32 -8.80 5.44 7.82
CA ILE A 32 -8.95 4.23 8.63
C ILE A 32 -7.56 3.66 8.93
N SER A 33 -6.97 4.10 10.04
CA SER A 33 -5.58 3.78 10.41
C SER A 33 -5.41 2.66 11.43
N ASP A 34 -6.46 2.34 12.20
CA ASP A 34 -6.45 1.26 13.18
C ASP A 34 -7.34 0.09 12.75
N LEU A 35 -6.96 -1.11 13.17
CA LEU A 35 -7.63 -2.35 12.77
C LEU A 35 -9.05 -2.49 13.33
N GLU A 36 -9.35 -1.84 14.45
CA GLU A 36 -10.68 -1.88 15.06
C GLU A 36 -11.68 -1.08 14.20
N THR A 37 -11.32 0.16 13.85
CA THR A 37 -12.09 0.99 12.92
C THR A 37 -12.18 0.30 11.55
N ALA A 38 -11.10 -0.32 11.07
CA ALA A 38 -11.13 -1.04 9.80
C ALA A 38 -12.12 -2.21 9.85
N ALA A 39 -12.16 -2.98 10.93
CA ALA A 39 -13.11 -4.07 11.08
C ALA A 39 -14.57 -3.59 11.08
N ALA A 40 -14.85 -2.38 11.58
CA ALA A 40 -16.21 -1.82 11.57
C ALA A 40 -16.75 -1.58 10.15
N TYR A 41 -15.88 -1.30 9.18
CA TYR A 41 -16.28 -1.01 7.79
C TYR A 41 -16.04 -2.18 6.83
N ALA A 42 -14.93 -2.92 6.96
CA ALA A 42 -14.48 -3.88 5.95
C ALA A 42 -15.47 -5.01 5.64
N TYR A 43 -16.34 -5.34 6.61
CA TYR A 43 -17.33 -6.41 6.53
C TYR A 43 -18.75 -5.91 6.20
N LEU A 44 -18.92 -4.62 5.91
CA LEU A 44 -20.18 -4.12 5.37
C LEU A 44 -20.39 -4.63 3.93
N ASP A 45 -21.65 -4.65 3.51
CA ASP A 45 -22.03 -5.10 2.17
C ASP A 45 -21.58 -4.10 1.11
N LEU A 46 -20.63 -4.52 0.27
CA LEU A 46 -20.08 -3.70 -0.79
C LEU A 46 -21.07 -3.54 -1.96
N GLU A 47 -21.96 -4.51 -2.20
CA GLU A 47 -22.85 -4.51 -3.37
C GLU A 47 -24.00 -3.50 -3.22
N THR A 48 -24.40 -3.22 -1.97
CA THR A 48 -25.51 -2.31 -1.64
C THR A 48 -25.05 -0.96 -1.09
N ALA A 49 -23.74 -0.77 -0.90
CA ALA A 49 -23.17 0.46 -0.39
C ALA A 49 -23.35 1.65 -1.35
N SER A 50 -23.48 2.85 -0.79
CA SER A 50 -23.27 4.07 -1.58
C SER A 50 -21.84 4.14 -2.10
N PRO A 51 -21.54 4.90 -3.17
CA PRO A 51 -20.17 5.01 -3.69
C PRO A 51 -19.13 5.41 -2.62
N GLU A 52 -19.43 6.41 -1.79
CA GLU A 52 -18.55 6.87 -0.71
C GLU A 52 -18.32 5.80 0.37
N LEU A 53 -19.37 5.04 0.72
CA LEU A 53 -19.25 3.95 1.66
C LEU A 53 -18.48 2.76 1.05
N ALA A 54 -18.67 2.48 -0.24
CA ALA A 54 -17.91 1.46 -0.95
C ALA A 54 -16.40 1.75 -0.92
N ASP A 55 -16.00 3.00 -1.17
CA ASP A 55 -14.60 3.42 -1.06
C ASP A 55 -14.05 3.23 0.37
N THR A 56 -14.88 3.56 1.37
CA THR A 56 -14.55 3.36 2.80
C THR A 56 -14.38 1.88 3.14
N ILE A 57 -15.27 1.00 2.64
CA ILE A 57 -15.18 -0.45 2.81
C ILE A 57 -13.88 -0.98 2.18
N LEU A 58 -13.57 -0.56 0.95
CA LEU A 58 -12.37 -1.01 0.25
C LEU A 58 -11.08 -0.53 0.94
N ALA A 59 -11.04 0.71 1.43
CA ALA A 59 -9.92 1.22 2.22
C ALA A 59 -9.74 0.41 3.51
N ALA A 60 -10.84 0.11 4.22
CA ALA A 60 -10.82 -0.70 5.42
C ALA A 60 -10.31 -2.13 5.16
N ARG A 61 -10.79 -2.77 4.08
CA ARG A 61 -10.30 -4.09 3.64
C ARG A 61 -8.79 -4.05 3.39
N ASN A 62 -8.30 -3.06 2.63
CA ASN A 62 -6.87 -2.92 2.38
C ASN A 62 -6.06 -2.73 3.66
N THR A 63 -6.56 -1.95 4.63
CA THR A 63 -5.91 -1.82 5.95
C THR A 63 -5.76 -3.17 6.64
N ILE A 64 -6.80 -4.01 6.65
CA ILE A 64 -6.76 -5.36 7.25
C ILE A 64 -5.83 -6.29 6.45
N ILE A 65 -5.96 -6.30 5.12
CA ILE A 65 -5.18 -7.14 4.21
C ILE A 65 -3.69 -6.91 4.40
N TYR A 66 -3.24 -5.65 4.43
CA TYR A 66 -1.81 -5.32 4.55
C TYR A 66 -1.27 -5.41 5.97
N HIS A 67 -2.13 -5.55 7.00
CA HIS A 67 -1.66 -5.94 8.33
C HIS A 67 -1.48 -7.45 8.49
N SER A 68 -1.89 -8.25 7.50
CA SER A 68 -1.83 -9.71 7.54
C SER A 68 -0.77 -10.26 6.59
N THR A 69 -0.32 -11.49 6.83
CA THR A 69 0.60 -12.22 5.92
C THR A 69 -0.20 -13.23 5.10
N TRP A 70 -0.10 -13.16 3.77
CA TRP A 70 -0.88 -13.97 2.84
C TRP A 70 -0.20 -14.10 1.46
N VAL A 71 -0.58 -15.13 0.72
CA VAL A 71 -0.18 -15.35 -0.68
C VAL A 71 -1.40 -15.44 -1.60
N ALA A 72 -1.31 -14.92 -2.82
CA ALA A 72 -2.43 -14.99 -3.76
C ALA A 72 -2.82 -16.46 -4.05
N ASP A 73 -4.10 -16.71 -4.27
CA ASP A 73 -4.58 -18.06 -4.55
C ASP A 73 -3.90 -18.65 -5.80
N GLY A 74 -3.50 -19.92 -5.71
CA GLY A 74 -2.74 -20.62 -6.75
C GLY A 74 -1.21 -20.49 -6.64
N TYR A 75 -0.71 -19.66 -5.72
CA TYR A 75 0.70 -19.56 -5.38
C TYR A 75 0.99 -20.17 -4.00
N LYS A 76 2.28 -20.35 -3.71
CA LYS A 76 2.77 -20.80 -2.40
C LYS A 76 3.86 -19.87 -1.92
N ALA A 77 3.86 -19.59 -0.63
CA ALA A 77 4.92 -18.79 -0.04
C ALA A 77 5.18 -19.20 1.41
N GLN A 78 6.36 -18.85 1.91
CA GLN A 78 6.84 -19.22 3.24
C GLN A 78 7.62 -18.07 3.87
N ILE A 79 7.57 -17.99 5.19
CA ILE A 79 8.57 -17.27 5.98
C ILE A 79 9.67 -18.25 6.35
N VAL A 80 10.92 -17.86 6.10
CA VAL A 80 12.09 -18.74 6.18
C VAL A 80 13.15 -18.11 7.05
N ASP A 81 13.84 -18.90 7.87
CA ASP A 81 15.04 -18.45 8.58
C ASP A 81 16.20 -18.27 7.59
N VAL A 82 16.81 -17.09 7.58
CA VAL A 82 17.86 -16.74 6.62
C VAL A 82 19.16 -17.51 6.86
N ALA A 83 19.46 -17.85 8.11
CA ALA A 83 20.72 -18.51 8.47
C ALA A 83 20.66 -20.02 8.21
N THR A 84 19.52 -20.66 8.49
CA THR A 84 19.36 -22.13 8.39
C THR A 84 18.64 -22.57 7.12
N GLY A 85 17.82 -21.70 6.51
CA GLY A 85 16.93 -22.05 5.41
C GLY A 85 15.67 -22.82 5.84
N GLU A 86 15.45 -22.98 7.14
CA GLU A 86 14.28 -23.65 7.70
C GLU A 86 12.99 -22.83 7.45
N VAL A 87 11.90 -23.53 7.15
CA VAL A 87 10.58 -22.91 7.05
C VAL A 87 10.06 -22.63 8.46
N LEU A 88 9.88 -21.35 8.77
CA LEU A 88 9.31 -20.88 10.03
C LEU A 88 7.77 -20.87 10.00
N GLU A 89 7.20 -20.53 8.85
CA GLU A 89 5.76 -20.42 8.64
C GLU A 89 5.40 -20.69 7.18
N GLU A 90 4.38 -21.51 6.94
CA GLU A 90 3.70 -21.60 5.64
C GLU A 90 2.67 -20.47 5.54
N VAL A 91 2.76 -19.65 4.49
CA VAL A 91 1.90 -18.48 4.34
C VAL A 91 0.52 -18.91 3.81
N PRO A 92 -0.58 -18.55 4.48
CA PRO A 92 -1.93 -18.92 4.06
C PRO A 92 -2.31 -18.23 2.75
N THR A 93 -3.23 -18.84 1.99
CA THR A 93 -3.72 -18.20 0.76
C THR A 93 -4.69 -17.07 1.08
N PHE A 94 -4.86 -16.14 0.13
CA PHE A 94 -5.70 -14.97 0.30
C PHE A 94 -7.14 -15.34 0.65
N SER A 95 -7.74 -16.30 -0.08
CA SER A 95 -9.12 -16.72 0.17
C SER A 95 -9.31 -17.46 1.49
N GLU A 96 -8.25 -18.01 2.09
CA GLU A 96 -8.32 -18.62 3.43
C GLU A 96 -8.48 -17.56 4.52
N LEU A 97 -7.83 -16.40 4.37
CA LEU A 97 -7.94 -15.29 5.32
C LEU A 97 -9.12 -14.36 5.03
N PHE A 98 -9.42 -14.14 3.75
CA PHE A 98 -10.36 -13.13 3.28
C PHE A 98 -11.38 -13.72 2.29
N PRO A 99 -12.25 -14.63 2.76
CA PRO A 99 -13.19 -15.31 1.88
C PRO A 99 -14.15 -14.32 1.22
N GLY A 100 -14.23 -14.38 -0.12
CA GLY A 100 -15.11 -13.53 -0.92
C GLY A 100 -14.60 -12.10 -1.12
N TRP A 101 -13.38 -11.78 -0.71
CA TRP A 101 -12.74 -10.49 -1.00
C TRP A 101 -11.92 -10.59 -2.29
N ASP A 102 -11.71 -9.45 -2.93
CA ASP A 102 -10.85 -9.36 -4.12
C ASP A 102 -9.40 -9.15 -3.73
N ILE A 103 -8.50 -9.83 -4.45
CA ILE A 103 -7.05 -9.60 -4.33
C ILE A 103 -6.74 -8.16 -4.77
N PRO A 104 -6.00 -7.38 -3.98
CA PRO A 104 -5.67 -6.01 -4.35
C PRO A 104 -4.89 -5.92 -5.68
N VAL A 105 -5.24 -4.92 -6.48
CA VAL A 105 -4.48 -4.53 -7.67
C VAL A 105 -3.67 -3.29 -7.33
N GLU A 106 -2.36 -3.42 -7.40
CA GLU A 106 -1.41 -2.38 -7.04
C GLU A 106 -0.99 -1.60 -8.28
N THR A 107 -0.82 -0.28 -8.16
CA THR A 107 -0.31 0.50 -9.29
C THR A 107 1.09 -0.02 -9.69
N PRO A 108 1.29 -0.39 -10.98
CA PRO A 108 2.59 -0.75 -11.50
C PRO A 108 3.62 0.36 -11.29
N ALA A 109 4.90 -0.01 -11.23
CA ALA A 109 5.97 0.96 -11.09
C ALA A 109 6.17 1.76 -12.39
N GLU A 110 6.04 3.08 -12.36
CA GLU A 110 6.56 3.94 -13.45
C GLU A 110 8.06 4.27 -13.25
N GLU A 111 8.56 4.22 -12.00
CA GLU A 111 9.89 4.75 -11.62
C GLU A 111 10.79 3.73 -10.88
N ALA A 112 10.35 2.47 -10.70
CA ALA A 112 11.24 1.47 -10.08
C ALA A 112 12.40 1.16 -11.02
N ALA A 113 13.56 0.79 -10.44
CA ALA A 113 14.65 0.27 -11.24
C ALA A 113 14.17 -1.00 -11.97
N ASP A 114 13.99 -0.90 -13.29
CA ASP A 114 13.72 -2.04 -14.15
C ASP A 114 15.05 -2.69 -14.51
N LEU A 115 15.27 -3.89 -13.99
CA LEU A 115 16.46 -4.66 -14.32
C LEU A 115 16.17 -5.52 -15.55
N THR A 116 16.87 -5.22 -16.65
CA THR A 116 16.98 -6.14 -17.78
C THR A 116 17.49 -7.50 -17.31
N PRO A 117 17.18 -8.62 -17.99
CA PRO A 117 17.61 -9.95 -17.54
C PRO A 117 19.13 -10.05 -17.43
N GLN A 118 19.66 -9.86 -16.22
CA GLN A 118 21.08 -10.07 -15.92
C GLN A 118 21.32 -11.52 -15.52
N ALA A 119 22.56 -12.02 -15.63
CA ALA A 119 22.96 -13.32 -15.06
C ALA A 119 23.06 -13.30 -13.52
N THR A 120 22.85 -12.13 -12.91
CA THR A 120 22.84 -11.92 -11.47
C THR A 120 21.61 -12.58 -10.85
N GLU A 121 21.82 -13.36 -9.78
CA GLU A 121 20.76 -14.03 -9.02
C GLU A 121 20.47 -13.34 -7.68
N GLU A 122 21.37 -12.46 -7.21
CA GLU A 122 21.23 -11.70 -5.98
C GLU A 122 21.23 -10.19 -6.24
N PHE A 123 20.23 -9.50 -5.70
CA PHE A 123 20.02 -8.06 -5.89
C PHE A 123 20.02 -7.36 -4.53
N PRO A 124 21.18 -6.90 -4.05
CA PRO A 124 21.25 -6.09 -2.84
C PRO A 124 20.69 -4.70 -3.11
N CYS A 125 19.77 -4.22 -2.26
CA CYS A 125 19.14 -2.92 -2.37
C CYS A 125 19.18 -2.18 -1.03
N THR A 126 19.49 -0.88 -1.09
CA THR A 126 19.26 0.03 0.04
C THR A 126 17.90 0.67 -0.15
N VAL A 127 17.00 0.48 0.82
CA VAL A 127 15.61 0.94 0.74
C VAL A 127 15.27 1.72 1.99
N TYR A 128 14.60 2.86 1.83
CA TYR A 128 14.01 3.57 2.96
C TYR A 128 12.64 2.95 3.26
N LEU A 129 12.51 2.30 4.42
CA LEU A 129 11.26 1.70 4.87
C LEU A 129 10.35 2.79 5.42
N SER A 130 9.47 3.30 4.58
CA SER A 130 8.38 4.18 5.00
C SER A 130 7.30 3.39 5.74
N ARG A 131 6.59 4.08 6.62
CA ARG A 131 5.30 3.57 7.09
C ARG A 131 4.31 3.65 5.92
N PRO A 132 3.65 2.55 5.53
CA PRO A 132 2.66 2.61 4.45
C PRO A 132 1.54 3.59 4.87
N ARG A 133 0.98 4.30 3.91
CA ARG A 133 -0.25 5.09 4.17
C ARG A 133 -1.41 4.10 4.30
N ASP A 134 -2.42 4.44 5.08
CA ASP A 134 -3.50 3.52 5.42
C ASP A 134 -4.16 2.96 4.15
N GLY A 135 -4.22 1.63 4.05
CA GLY A 135 -4.73 0.92 2.88
C GLY A 135 -3.93 1.07 1.57
N VAL A 136 -2.75 1.71 1.58
CA VAL A 136 -1.93 1.98 0.39
C VAL A 136 -0.49 1.50 0.60
N LEU A 137 -0.06 0.57 -0.24
CA LEU A 137 1.32 0.07 -0.24
C LEU A 137 2.33 1.14 -0.68
N THR A 138 3.58 0.96 -0.25
CA THR A 138 4.69 1.79 -0.72
C THR A 138 4.96 1.54 -2.20
N LYS A 139 5.57 2.52 -2.88
CA LYS A 139 6.05 2.32 -4.25
C LYS A 139 7.04 1.15 -4.29
N PRO A 140 7.03 0.34 -5.36
CA PRO A 140 8.05 -0.69 -5.54
C PRO A 140 9.43 -0.04 -5.70
N PHE A 141 10.44 -0.66 -5.09
CA PHE A 141 11.82 -0.18 -5.18
C PHE A 141 12.62 -0.93 -6.25
N LEU A 142 12.12 -2.09 -6.71
CA LEU A 142 12.74 -2.93 -7.72
C LEU A 142 11.67 -3.67 -8.53
N THR A 143 11.86 -3.76 -9.84
CA THR A 143 11.12 -4.69 -10.71
C THR A 143 12.13 -5.58 -11.43
N LEU A 144 11.92 -6.89 -11.40
CA LEU A 144 12.82 -7.86 -12.02
C LEU A 144 12.07 -9.04 -12.67
N PRO A 145 12.63 -9.67 -13.72
CA PRO A 145 12.07 -10.89 -14.26
C PRO A 145 12.35 -12.07 -13.33
N THR A 146 11.32 -12.86 -13.03
CA THR A 146 11.43 -14.06 -12.18
C THR A 146 12.07 -15.25 -12.88
N LEU A 147 12.00 -15.30 -14.21
CA LEU A 147 12.56 -16.37 -15.05
C LEU A 147 12.05 -17.78 -14.67
N GLY A 148 10.83 -17.90 -14.12
CA GLY A 148 10.26 -19.16 -13.65
C GLY A 148 10.77 -19.63 -12.29
N LYS A 149 11.70 -18.89 -11.67
CA LYS A 149 12.31 -19.24 -10.40
C LYS A 149 11.55 -18.65 -9.22
N SER A 150 11.80 -19.20 -8.04
CA SER A 150 11.27 -18.67 -6.78
C SER A 150 11.93 -17.33 -6.45
N LEU A 151 11.21 -16.44 -5.77
CA LEU A 151 11.78 -15.22 -5.23
C LEU A 151 11.96 -15.34 -3.73
N TYR A 152 13.12 -14.97 -3.21
CA TYR A 152 13.39 -14.93 -1.79
C TYR A 152 13.97 -13.58 -1.41
N THR A 153 13.23 -12.80 -0.62
CA THR A 153 13.66 -11.47 -0.19
C THR A 153 13.82 -11.44 1.33
N TYR A 154 14.94 -10.91 1.79
CA TYR A 154 15.21 -10.75 3.22
C TYR A 154 16.03 -9.51 3.54
N ALA A 155 15.92 -9.04 4.79
CA ALA A 155 16.74 -7.96 5.31
C ALA A 155 18.05 -8.50 5.91
N THR A 156 19.16 -7.82 5.59
CA THR A 156 20.47 -8.02 6.23
C THR A 156 20.76 -6.96 7.30
N TYR A 157 20.01 -5.85 7.27
CA TYR A 157 20.18 -4.74 8.18
C TYR A 157 18.90 -3.89 8.24
N LEU A 158 18.53 -3.46 9.44
CA LEU A 158 17.48 -2.48 9.71
C LEU A 158 18.06 -1.39 10.62
N GLN A 159 17.98 -0.11 10.23
CA GLN A 159 18.58 0.98 11.01
C GLN A 159 17.76 1.32 12.27
N ASN A 160 16.46 1.55 12.09
CA ASN A 160 15.53 1.96 13.15
C ASN A 160 14.36 1.00 13.31
N SER A 161 14.05 0.24 12.26
CA SER A 161 12.87 -0.60 12.20
C SER A 161 13.11 -1.90 12.94
N ALA A 162 12.14 -2.33 13.74
CA ALA A 162 12.19 -3.64 14.41
C ALA A 162 11.85 -4.78 13.45
N THR A 163 10.95 -4.49 12.51
CA THR A 163 10.45 -5.42 11.49
C THR A 163 10.29 -4.70 10.16
N TYR A 164 10.12 -5.46 9.09
CA TYR A 164 9.84 -4.96 7.76
C TYR A 164 8.72 -5.78 7.12
N ASN A 165 8.04 -5.18 6.16
CA ASN A 165 7.00 -5.84 5.39
C ASN A 165 7.45 -5.95 3.94
N LEU A 166 7.00 -6.99 3.24
CA LEU A 166 7.32 -7.23 1.84
C LEU A 166 6.06 -7.51 1.03
N GLY A 167 5.98 -6.89 -0.15
CA GLY A 167 4.93 -7.16 -1.13
C GLY A 167 5.52 -7.55 -2.48
N TYR A 168 4.89 -8.53 -3.13
CA TYR A 168 5.17 -8.88 -4.51
C TYR A 168 3.93 -8.64 -5.37
N ALA A 169 4.10 -8.05 -6.55
CA ALA A 169 3.05 -7.97 -7.55
C ALA A 169 3.59 -8.30 -8.94
N ASN A 170 2.69 -8.73 -9.81
CA ASN A 170 2.98 -8.78 -11.23
C ASN A 170 3.19 -7.34 -11.74
N GLY A 171 4.40 -7.03 -12.20
CA GLY A 171 4.80 -5.70 -12.61
C GLY A 171 4.12 -5.18 -13.87
N SER A 172 3.48 -6.05 -14.66
CA SER A 172 2.74 -5.64 -15.87
C SER A 172 1.26 -5.37 -15.60
N THR A 173 0.65 -6.10 -14.67
CA THR A 173 -0.80 -6.02 -14.39
C THR A 173 -1.12 -5.33 -13.06
N GLY A 174 -0.13 -5.18 -12.18
CA GLY A 174 -0.35 -4.68 -10.84
C GLY A 174 -0.92 -5.70 -9.86
N LYS A 175 -1.40 -6.86 -10.33
CA LYS A 175 -2.05 -7.85 -9.46
C LYS A 175 -1.07 -8.35 -8.38
N SER A 176 -1.47 -8.23 -7.13
CA SER A 176 -0.70 -8.71 -5.98
C SER A 176 -0.50 -10.22 -6.05
N LEU A 177 0.71 -10.67 -5.72
CA LEU A 177 1.09 -12.08 -5.61
C LEU A 177 1.17 -12.53 -4.15
N GLY A 178 1.30 -11.59 -3.22
CA GLY A 178 1.27 -11.84 -1.79
C GLY A 178 1.92 -10.71 -1.01
N TYR A 179 1.68 -10.72 0.29
CA TYR A 179 2.22 -9.75 1.23
C TYR A 179 2.63 -10.45 2.53
N ALA A 180 3.80 -10.11 3.06
CA ALA A 180 4.28 -10.59 4.33
C ALA A 180 4.50 -9.40 5.26
N SER A 181 3.82 -9.42 6.39
CA SER A 181 3.78 -8.35 7.38
C SER A 181 4.69 -8.68 8.56
N GLN A 182 5.34 -7.65 9.12
CA GLN A 182 6.12 -7.71 10.36
C GLN A 182 7.23 -8.78 10.40
N ILE A 183 7.90 -9.01 9.27
CA ILE A 183 9.04 -9.93 9.19
C ILE A 183 10.18 -9.42 10.08
N PRO A 184 10.71 -10.22 11.03
CA PRO A 184 11.84 -9.82 11.84
C PRO A 184 13.16 -9.90 11.05
N LEU A 185 14.18 -9.19 11.53
CA LEU A 185 15.55 -9.37 11.02
C LEU A 185 15.99 -10.84 11.23
N GLY A 186 16.57 -11.44 10.20
CA GLY A 186 16.98 -12.86 10.23
C GLY A 186 15.93 -13.82 9.66
N ALA A 187 14.72 -13.36 9.38
CA ALA A 187 13.74 -14.10 8.56
C ALA A 187 13.56 -13.42 7.20
N GLY A 188 13.05 -14.17 6.21
CA GLY A 188 12.78 -13.72 4.85
C GLY A 188 11.48 -14.28 4.28
N TYR A 189 10.98 -13.66 3.21
CA TYR A 189 9.77 -14.07 2.51
C TYR A 189 10.09 -14.73 1.18
N ARG A 190 9.72 -16.01 1.05
CA ARG A 190 9.94 -16.84 -0.14
C ARG A 190 8.63 -17.07 -0.89
N LEU A 191 8.54 -16.62 -2.13
CA LEU A 191 7.45 -16.91 -3.07
C LEU A 191 7.91 -18.00 -4.04
N GLU A 192 7.22 -19.14 -4.06
CA GLU A 192 7.60 -20.30 -4.87
C GLU A 192 7.18 -20.13 -6.33
N SER A 193 8.17 -20.12 -7.23
CA SER A 193 8.05 -20.18 -8.70
C SER A 193 6.78 -19.53 -9.29
N PRO A 194 6.61 -18.19 -9.21
CA PRO A 194 5.44 -17.48 -9.73
C PRO A 194 5.31 -17.46 -11.27
N GLY A 195 6.02 -18.35 -11.98
CA GLY A 195 6.08 -18.39 -13.44
C GLY A 195 7.06 -17.39 -14.03
N TYR A 196 6.98 -17.16 -15.34
CA TYR A 196 7.81 -16.19 -16.07
C TYR A 196 7.10 -14.82 -16.12
N ILE A 197 7.36 -13.99 -15.12
CA ILE A 197 6.73 -12.67 -14.98
C ILE A 197 7.77 -11.59 -14.68
N GLN A 198 7.42 -10.34 -14.92
CA GLN A 198 8.06 -9.21 -14.24
C GLN A 198 7.45 -9.11 -12.84
N CYS A 199 8.26 -9.15 -11.80
CA CYS A 199 7.81 -9.03 -10.42
C CYS A 199 8.30 -7.71 -9.83
N SER A 200 7.36 -6.89 -9.37
CA SER A 200 7.64 -5.69 -8.59
C SER A 200 7.72 -6.03 -7.11
N VAL A 201 8.76 -5.54 -6.45
CA VAL A 201 9.05 -5.77 -5.04
C VAL A 201 8.88 -4.47 -4.26
N ARG A 202 8.10 -4.54 -3.18
CA ARG A 202 7.80 -3.42 -2.28
C ARG A 202 8.27 -3.76 -0.88
N ALA A 203 8.68 -2.72 -0.16
CA ALA A 203 9.03 -2.86 1.25
C ALA A 203 8.52 -1.67 2.06
N SER A 204 8.15 -1.93 3.29
CA SER A 204 7.67 -0.92 4.25
C SER A 204 7.92 -1.38 5.69
N THR A 205 7.48 -0.61 6.67
CA THR A 205 7.49 -1.04 8.07
C THR A 205 6.31 -0.45 8.83
N TYR A 206 5.73 -1.22 9.74
CA TYR A 206 4.78 -0.70 10.74
C TYR A 206 5.48 -0.14 11.99
N SER A 207 6.77 -0.43 12.15
CA SER A 207 7.60 0.10 13.25
C SER A 207 8.10 1.54 12.95
N THR A 208 9.27 1.90 13.45
CA THR A 208 9.89 3.21 13.18
C THR A 208 10.53 3.21 11.78
N PRO A 209 10.18 4.17 10.89
CA PRO A 209 10.80 4.30 9.58
C PRO A 209 12.33 4.46 9.64
N GLY A 210 13.02 3.93 8.63
CA GLY A 210 14.47 4.02 8.53
C GLY A 210 15.03 3.26 7.32
N ASN A 211 16.33 3.39 7.10
CA ASN A 211 16.99 2.65 6.03
C ASN A 211 17.10 1.17 6.37
N ALA A 212 16.97 0.34 5.34
CA ALA A 212 17.21 -1.10 5.38
C ALA A 212 18.11 -1.51 4.22
N ARG A 213 18.81 -2.64 4.43
CA ARG A 213 19.51 -3.35 3.35
C ARG A 213 18.80 -4.66 3.09
N LEU A 214 18.10 -4.73 1.97
CA LEU A 214 17.39 -5.92 1.51
C LEU A 214 18.22 -6.65 0.46
N VAL A 215 18.06 -7.97 0.39
CA VAL A 215 18.60 -8.82 -0.67
C VAL A 215 17.44 -9.58 -1.27
N ILE A 216 17.32 -9.52 -2.59
CA ILE A 216 16.38 -10.34 -3.37
C ILE A 216 17.20 -11.42 -4.06
N VAL A 217 16.82 -12.66 -3.89
CA VAL A 217 17.40 -13.82 -4.55
C VAL A 217 16.35 -14.42 -5.49
N ARG A 218 16.75 -14.81 -6.70
CA ARG A 218 15.89 -15.55 -7.63
C ARG A 218 16.54 -16.84 -8.10
#